data_AF-A0A1I4C2R6-F1
#
_entry.id   AF-A0A1I4C2R6-F1
#
_cell.length_a   1.000
_cell.length_b   1.000
_cell.length_c   1.000
_cell.angle_alpha   90.00
_cell.angle_beta   90.00
_cell.angle_gamma   90.00
#
_symmetry.space_group_name_H-M   'P 1'
#
loop_
_entity.id
_entity.type
_entity.pdbx_description
1 polymer ?
#
loop_
_entity_poly.entity_id
_entity_poly.type
_entity_poly.pdbx_seq_one_letter_code
_entity_poly.pdbx_strand_id
1 'polypeptide(L)'
;MRDFQRCQLAATGSACPKKGPVLQLTPIHLELIRAAQQALHRATDQTATRAERIAALPAWQAAAEQLAVALVSCLEAIEEAHP
;
A
#
# COMPACT_ATOMS: atom_id res chain seq x y z
N MET A 1 -16.52 -21.93 -40.31
CA MET A 1 -16.78 -21.79 -38.85
C MET A 1 -15.84 -22.72 -38.05
N ARG A 2 -14.52 -22.71 -38.31
CA ARG A 2 -13.54 -23.59 -37.62
C ARG A 2 -12.35 -22.85 -36.99
N ASP A 3 -12.38 -21.52 -36.99
CA ASP A 3 -11.26 -20.71 -36.47
C ASP A 3 -11.45 -20.29 -35.00
N PHE A 4 -12.66 -20.42 -34.45
CA PHE A 4 -12.95 -20.07 -33.04
C PHE A 4 -12.45 -21.09 -32.01
N GLN A 5 -12.18 -22.35 -32.41
CA GLN A 5 -11.74 -23.38 -31.48
C GLN A 5 -10.23 -23.36 -31.21
N ARG A 6 -9.43 -22.69 -32.04
CA ARG A 6 -7.97 -22.65 -31.85
C ARG A 6 -7.54 -21.67 -30.75
N CYS A 7 -8.32 -20.64 -30.48
CA CYS A 7 -8.03 -19.67 -29.43
C CYS A 7 -8.46 -20.13 -28.03
N GLN A 8 -9.30 -21.17 -27.89
CA GLN A 8 -9.72 -21.67 -26.58
C GLN A 8 -8.68 -22.58 -25.90
N LEU A 9 -7.77 -23.19 -26.65
CA LEU A 9 -6.78 -24.11 -26.07
C LEU A 9 -5.54 -23.39 -25.48
N ALA A 10 -5.32 -22.12 -25.80
CA ALA A 10 -4.21 -21.33 -25.28
C ALA A 10 -4.56 -20.55 -23.99
N ALA A 11 -5.84 -20.51 -23.60
CA ALA A 11 -6.33 -19.74 -22.45
C ALA A 11 -6.62 -20.59 -21.21
N THR A 12 -6.28 -21.88 -21.21
CA THR A 12 -6.36 -22.76 -20.01
C THR A 12 -5.03 -22.85 -19.26
N GLY A 13 -4.03 -22.08 -19.67
CA GLY A 13 -2.97 -21.71 -18.75
C GLY A 13 -3.58 -20.76 -17.73
N SER A 14 -3.92 -21.26 -16.54
CA SER A 14 -4.11 -20.44 -15.36
C SER A 14 -2.85 -19.61 -15.14
N ALA A 15 -2.74 -18.48 -15.84
CA ALA A 15 -1.97 -17.34 -15.40
C ALA A 15 -2.75 -16.64 -14.28
N CYS A 16 -3.25 -17.42 -13.31
CA CYS A 16 -3.37 -16.88 -11.97
C CYS A 16 -1.95 -16.46 -11.61
N PRO A 17 -1.63 -15.16 -11.48
CA PRO A 17 -0.37 -14.79 -10.88
C PRO A 17 -0.32 -15.57 -9.58
N LYS A 18 0.75 -16.35 -9.37
CA LYS A 18 0.99 -16.96 -8.05
C LYS A 18 0.74 -15.83 -7.07
N LYS A 19 -0.26 -16.00 -6.19
CA LYS A 19 -0.53 -15.03 -5.13
C LYS A 19 0.81 -14.84 -4.45
N GLY A 20 1.38 -13.65 -4.61
CA GLY A 20 2.62 -13.30 -3.92
C GLY A 20 2.42 -13.46 -2.42
N PRO A 21 3.50 -13.49 -1.65
CA PRO A 21 3.39 -13.51 -0.20
C PRO A 21 2.39 -12.43 0.25
N VAL A 22 1.39 -12.84 1.03
CA VAL A 22 0.33 -11.95 1.47
C VAL A 22 0.97 -10.98 2.46
N LEU A 23 0.93 -9.68 2.15
CA LEU A 23 1.34 -8.63 3.08
C LEU A 23 0.42 -8.69 4.31
N GLN A 24 0.90 -9.31 5.39
CA GLN A 24 0.16 -9.40 6.64
C GLN A 24 0.30 -8.09 7.41
N LEU A 25 -0.60 -7.16 7.14
CA LEU A 25 -0.71 -5.93 7.92
C LEU A 25 -1.28 -6.26 9.30
N THR A 26 -0.43 -6.17 10.32
CA THR A 26 -0.90 -6.19 11.72
C THR A 26 -1.74 -4.95 12.04
N PRO A 27 -2.55 -4.97 13.12
CA PRO A 27 -3.35 -3.80 13.53
C PRO A 27 -2.54 -2.51 13.67
N ILE A 28 -1.27 -2.59 14.11
CA ILE A 28 -0.35 -1.46 14.23
C ILE A 28 -0.13 -0.78 12.87
N HIS A 29 0.04 -1.55 11.79
CA HIS A 29 0.22 -0.97 10.45
C HIS A 29 -1.04 -0.23 9.99
N LEU A 30 -2.23 -0.76 10.28
CA LEU A 30 -3.48 -0.09 9.94
C LEU A 30 -3.68 1.22 10.71
N GLU A 31 -3.27 1.26 11.98
CA GLU A 31 -3.26 2.48 12.78
C GLU A 31 -2.30 3.53 12.21
N LEU A 32 -1.08 3.12 11.83
CA LEU A 32 -0.12 4.00 11.17
C LEU A 32 -0.63 4.54 9.83
N ILE A 33 -1.25 3.70 9.00
CA ILE A 33 -1.88 4.11 7.74
C ILE A 33 -2.98 5.15 7.98
N ARG A 34 -3.86 4.92 8.96
CA ARG A 34 -4.93 5.86 9.29
C ARG A 34 -4.38 7.18 9.83
N ALA A 35 -3.36 7.14 10.68
CA ALA A 35 -2.70 8.33 11.21
C ALA A 35 -2.06 9.15 10.08
N ALA A 36 -1.32 8.50 9.18
CA ALA A 36 -0.71 9.14 8.02
C ALA A 36 -1.77 9.75 7.08
N GLN A 37 -2.87 9.04 6.83
CA GLN A 37 -3.98 9.54 6.01
C GLN A 37 -4.65 10.78 6.62
N GLN A 38 -4.94 10.76 7.92
CA GLN A 38 -5.53 11.90 8.61
C GLN A 38 -4.60 13.10 8.63
N ALA A 39 -3.30 12.88 8.85
CA ALA A 39 -2.31 13.94 8.85
C ALA A 39 -2.14 14.55 7.45
N LEU A 40 -2.11 13.73 6.38
CA LEU A 40 -2.09 14.20 5.00
C LEU A 40 -3.33 15.03 4.68
N HIS A 41 -4.51 14.56 5.10
CA HIS A 41 -5.75 15.29 4.89
C HIS A 41 -5.68 16.70 5.50
N ARG A 42 -5.26 16.82 6.76
CA ARG A 42 -5.08 18.13 7.42
C ARG A 42 -4.03 19.02 6.72
N ALA A 43 -2.93 18.42 6.25
CA ALA A 43 -1.87 19.17 5.56
C ALA A 43 -2.30 19.67 4.16
N THR A 44 -3.26 19.01 3.53
CA THR A 44 -3.74 19.30 2.16
C THR A 44 -5.14 19.92 2.11
N ASP A 45 -5.77 20.12 3.26
CA ASP A 45 -7.11 20.70 3.36
C ASP A 45 -7.13 22.13 2.82
N GLN A 46 -7.84 22.31 1.71
CA GLN A 46 -7.97 23.61 1.04
C GLN A 46 -8.89 24.57 1.80
N THR A 47 -9.72 24.05 2.70
CA THR A 47 -10.60 24.85 3.56
C THR A 47 -9.86 25.42 4.77
N ALA A 48 -8.74 24.81 5.16
CA ALA A 48 -7.87 25.29 6.21
C ALA A 48 -7.07 26.53 5.79
N THR A 49 -6.62 27.30 6.77
CA THR A 49 -5.67 28.40 6.54
C THR A 49 -4.30 27.86 6.13
N ARG A 50 -3.50 28.73 5.49
CA ARG A 50 -2.11 28.39 5.15
C ARG A 50 -1.29 28.03 6.40
N ALA A 51 -1.53 28.71 7.51
CA ALA A 51 -0.83 28.46 8.77
C ALA A 51 -1.15 27.07 9.34
N GLU A 52 -2.43 26.68 9.34
CA GLU A 52 -2.87 25.36 9.80
C GLU A 52 -2.29 24.22 8.93
N ARG A 53 -2.31 24.39 7.61
CA ARG A 53 -1.67 23.42 6.70
C ARG A 53 -0.18 23.27 6.98
N ILE A 54 0.54 24.39 7.14
CA ILE A 54 1.98 24.38 7.45
C ILE A 54 2.25 23.70 8.80
N ALA A 55 1.43 23.97 9.81
CA ALA A 55 1.55 23.35 11.12
C ALA A 55 1.25 21.83 11.10
N ALA A 56 0.43 21.35 10.15
CA ALA A 56 0.13 19.93 9.99
C ALA A 56 1.21 19.13 9.23
N LEU A 57 2.10 19.80 8.48
CA LEU A 57 3.14 19.13 7.69
C LEU A 57 4.08 18.24 8.52
N PRO A 58 4.62 18.67 9.68
CA PRO A 58 5.51 17.82 10.47
C PRO A 58 4.82 16.56 11.00
N ALA A 59 3.55 16.66 11.40
CA ALA A 59 2.77 15.52 11.86
C ALA A 59 2.53 14.50 10.74
N TRP A 60 2.29 14.99 9.51
CA TRP A 60 2.19 14.12 8.33
C TRP A 60 3.52 13.46 8.00
N GLN A 61 4.63 14.20 8.00
CA GLN A 61 5.96 13.66 7.74
C GLN A 61 6.33 12.56 8.74
N ALA A 62 6.13 12.79 10.04
CA ALA A 62 6.42 11.80 11.07
C ALA A 62 5.58 10.52 10.91
N ALA A 63 4.28 10.65 10.66
CA ALA A 63 3.41 9.50 10.45
C ALA A 63 3.78 8.72 9.16
N ALA A 64 4.15 9.43 8.09
CA ALA A 64 4.59 8.81 6.84
C ALA A 64 5.92 8.07 7.00
N GLU A 65 6.88 8.63 7.74
CA GLU A 65 8.17 7.99 8.04
C GLU A 65 7.97 6.72 8.87
N GLN A 66 7.17 6.78 9.93
CA GLN A 66 6.86 5.62 10.76
C GLN A 66 6.19 4.50 9.95
N LEU A 67 5.26 4.86 9.06
CA LEU A 67 4.62 3.90 8.17
C LEU A 67 5.63 3.27 7.18
N ALA A 68 6.51 4.08 6.60
CA ALA A 68 7.52 3.60 5.65
C ALA A 68 8.47 2.59 6.32
N VAL A 69 8.98 2.91 7.51
CA VAL A 69 9.85 2.01 8.28
C VAL A 69 9.13 0.69 8.57
N ALA A 70 7.89 0.75 9.08
CA ALA A 70 7.13 -0.44 9.42
C ALA A 70 6.86 -1.34 8.19
N LEU A 71 6.56 -0.74 7.04
CA LEU A 71 6.34 -1.46 5.78
C LEU A 71 7.63 -2.10 5.25
N VAL A 72 8.76 -1.37 5.29
CA VAL A 72 10.06 -1.91 4.87
C VAL A 72 10.43 -3.12 5.72
N SER A 73 10.36 -3.00 7.05
CA SER A 73 10.65 -4.13 7.94
C SER A 73 9.72 -5.32 7.71
N CYS A 74 8.45 -5.08 7.39
CA CYS A 74 7.51 -6.15 7.05
C CYS A 74 7.88 -6.85 5.74
N LEU A 75 8.32 -6.10 4.72
CA LEU A 75 8.75 -6.64 3.43
C LEU A 75 10.07 -7.41 3.55
N GLU A 76 11.05 -6.89 4.29
CA GLU A 76 12.31 -7.57 4.59
C GLU A 76 12.05 -8.92 5.27
N ALA A 77 11.16 -8.97 6.27
CA ALA A 77 10.80 -10.22 6.94
C ALA A 77 10.10 -11.24 6.00
N ILE A 78 9.34 -10.75 5.02
CA ILE A 78 8.70 -11.61 4.01
C ILE A 78 9.76 -12.19 3.04
N GLU A 79 10.72 -11.37 2.63
CA GLU A 79 11.84 -11.77 1.76
C GLU A 79 12.74 -12.80 2.46
N GLU A 80 13.10 -12.58 3.73
CA GLU A 80 13.85 -13.56 4.52
C GLU A 80 13.12 -14.90 4.68
N ALA A 81 11.79 -14.87 4.80
CA ALA A 81 10.97 -16.08 4.88
C ALA A 81 10.81 -16.83 3.54
N HIS A 82 11.16 -16.21 2.41
CA HIS A 82 11.04 -16.77 1.06
C HIS A 82 12.29 -16.45 0.20
N PRO A 83 13.45 -17.07 0.50
CA PRO A 83 14.74 -16.80 -0.17
C PRO A 83 14.79 -17.24 -1.64
#